data_AF-A0A0D0DKJ7-F1
#
_entry.id   AF-A0A0D0DKJ7-F1
#
_cell.length_a   1.000
_cell.length_b   1.000
_cell.length_c   1.000
_cell.angle_alpha   90.00
_cell.angle_beta   90.00
_cell.angle_gamma   90.00
#
_symmetry.space_group_name_H-M   'P 1'
#
loop_
_entity.id
_entity.type
_entity.pdbx_description
1 polymer ?
#
loop_
_entity_poly.entity_id
_entity_poly.type
_entity_poly.pdbx_seq_one_letter_code
_entity_poly.pdbx_strand_id
1 'polypeptide(L)'
;FKVDNPPPPKFLIFFDDIPDSINATFLLRKCLPPKLQDKIKWFNVDMSPTFKDAELENLISSDTWGLCTTTSFGMGMDVPDIWLVIQW
;
A
#
# COMPACT_ATOMS: atom_id res chain seq x y z
N PHE A 1 -1.13 -7.64 15.19
CA PHE A 1 -1.99 -6.44 15.29
C PHE A 1 -3.38 -6.88 15.77
N LYS A 2 -4.09 -6.12 16.60
CA LYS A 2 -5.50 -6.38 16.96
C LYS A 2 -6.42 -5.41 16.21
N VAL A 3 -7.69 -5.75 16.04
CA VAL A 3 -8.65 -4.93 15.28
C VAL A 3 -8.87 -3.56 15.94
N ASP A 4 -8.85 -3.50 17.27
CA ASP A 4 -9.09 -2.27 18.04
C ASP A 4 -7.83 -1.42 18.27
N ASN A 5 -6.68 -1.85 17.74
CA ASN A 5 -5.47 -1.01 17.79
C ASN A 5 -5.65 0.18 16.84
N PRO A 6 -5.06 1.35 17.16
CA PRO A 6 -5.00 2.45 16.21
C PRO A 6 -4.29 1.99 14.92
N PRO A 7 -4.67 2.53 13.75
CA PRO A 7 -4.01 2.21 12.49
C PRO A 7 -2.52 2.60 12.56
N PRO A 8 -1.63 1.83 11.92
CA PRO A 8 -0.23 2.23 11.79
C PRO A 8 -0.12 3.49 10.91
N PRO A 9 0.97 4.26 11.05
CA PRO A 9 1.28 5.33 10.11
C PRO A 9 1.37 4.83 8.67
N LYS A 10 1.03 5.70 7.70
CA LYS A 10 1.05 5.34 6.28
C LYS A 10 2.46 5.02 5.80
N PHE A 11 2.59 4.00 4.96
CA PHE A 11 3.89 3.58 4.44
C PHE A 11 3.87 3.18 2.96
N LEU A 12 5.01 3.31 2.30
CA LEU A 12 5.25 2.84 0.93
C LEU A 12 6.47 1.91 0.91
N ILE A 13 6.39 0.85 0.13
CA ILE A 13 7.52 -0.05 -0.16
C ILE A 13 7.66 -0.13 -1.67
N PHE A 14 8.78 0.33 -2.20
CA PHE A 14 9.11 0.28 -3.61
C PHE A 14 9.83 -1.02 -3.95
N PHE A 15 9.40 -1.67 -5.02
CA PHE A 15 9.95 -2.90 -5.58
C PHE A 15 10.35 -2.69 -7.04
N ASP A 16 11.35 -3.43 -7.50
CA ASP A 16 11.80 -3.41 -8.89
C ASP A 16 10.81 -4.11 -9.83
N ASP A 17 10.10 -5.13 -9.34
CA ASP A 17 9.15 -5.90 -10.15
C ASP A 17 7.79 -6.14 -9.48
N ILE A 18 6.82 -6.51 -10.33
CA ILE A 18 5.44 -6.75 -9.95
C ILE A 18 5.29 -8.00 -9.06
N PRO A 19 5.85 -9.17 -9.42
CA PRO A 19 5.77 -10.37 -8.59
C PRO A 19 6.17 -10.16 -7.14
N ASP A 20 7.30 -9.48 -6.89
CA ASP A 20 7.79 -9.25 -5.53
C ASP A 20 6.87 -8.30 -4.75
N SER A 21 6.35 -7.24 -5.39
CA SER A 21 5.37 -6.35 -4.76
C SER A 21 4.10 -7.08 -4.30
N ILE A 22 3.64 -8.05 -5.11
CA ILE A 22 2.45 -8.86 -4.84
C ILE A 22 2.75 -9.86 -3.70
N ASN A 23 3.87 -10.57 -3.78
CA ASN A 23 4.29 -11.54 -2.78
C ASN A 23 4.50 -10.89 -1.40
N ALA A 24 5.17 -9.74 -1.36
CA ALA A 24 5.35 -8.96 -0.15
C ALA A 24 4.00 -8.53 0.46
N THR A 25 3.07 -8.06 -0.38
CA THR A 25 1.70 -7.72 0.09
C THR A 25 1.03 -8.92 0.74
N PHE A 26 1.10 -10.11 0.12
CA PHE A 26 0.52 -11.32 0.71
C PHE A 26 1.16 -11.68 2.05
N LEU A 27 2.48 -11.54 2.21
CA LEU A 27 3.17 -11.80 3.47
C LEU A 27 2.76 -10.80 4.56
N LEU A 28 2.71 -9.50 4.24
CA LEU A 28 2.29 -8.46 5.17
C LEU A 28 0.84 -8.66 5.64
N ARG A 29 -0.06 -9.03 4.71
CA ARG A 29 -1.47 -9.33 5.03
C ARG A 29 -1.61 -10.48 6.02
N LYS A 30 -0.77 -11.52 5.93
CA LYS A 30 -0.81 -12.64 6.88
C LYS A 30 -0.47 -12.23 8.31
N CYS A 31 0.24 -11.11 8.51
CA CYS A 31 0.52 -10.55 9.83
C CYS A 31 -0.66 -9.77 10.44
N LEU A 32 -1.75 -9.59 9.67
CA LEU A 32 -2.93 -8.84 10.07
C LEU A 32 -4.15 -9.76 10.31
N PRO A 33 -5.04 -9.38 11.25
CA PRO A 33 -6.36 -9.99 11.36
C PRO A 33 -7.10 -9.95 10.02
N PRO A 34 -7.96 -10.93 9.71
CA PRO A 34 -8.67 -11.01 8.42
C PRO A 34 -9.39 -9.73 8.00
N LYS A 35 -9.98 -9.01 8.97
CA LYS A 35 -10.72 -7.75 8.75
C LYS A 35 -9.85 -6.55 8.36
N LEU A 36 -8.53 -6.68 8.44
CA LEU A 36 -7.57 -5.60 8.18
C LEU A 36 -6.63 -5.92 7.02
N GLN A 37 -6.75 -7.09 6.38
CA GLN A 37 -5.82 -7.49 5.33
C GLN A 37 -5.95 -6.61 4.08
N ASP A 38 -7.14 -6.08 3.81
CA ASP A 38 -7.38 -5.16 2.70
C ASP A 38 -6.73 -3.78 2.90
N LYS A 39 -6.25 -3.46 4.11
CA LYS A 39 -5.56 -2.20 4.44
C LYS A 39 -4.15 -2.08 3.85
N ILE A 40 -3.59 -3.17 3.35
CA ILE A 40 -2.31 -3.17 2.64
C ILE A 40 -2.56 -3.72 1.25
N LYS A 41 -2.14 -3.02 0.19
CA LYS A 41 -2.35 -3.43 -1.20
C LYS A 41 -1.09 -3.32 -2.03
N TRP A 42 -1.06 -4.03 -3.16
CA TRP A 42 -0.08 -3.75 -4.20
C TRP A 42 -0.62 -2.67 -5.14
N PHE A 43 0.28 -1.86 -5.70
CA PHE A 43 -0.04 -0.82 -6.67
C PHE A 43 1.01 -0.82 -7.77
N ASN A 44 0.63 -1.15 -9.00
CA ASN A 44 1.56 -1.25 -10.11
C ASN A 44 0.89 -0.90 -11.45
N VAL A 45 1.67 -0.97 -12.53
CA VAL A 45 1.23 -0.56 -13.86
C VAL A 45 0.03 -1.37 -14.38
N ASP A 46 -0.10 -2.64 -14.00
CA ASP A 46 -1.15 -3.55 -14.48
C ASP A 46 -2.54 -3.23 -13.90
N MET A 47 -2.63 -2.39 -12.86
CA MET A 47 -3.90 -1.98 -12.28
C MET A 47 -4.66 -1.03 -13.22
N SER A 48 -5.99 -1.12 -13.22
CA SER A 48 -6.84 -0.22 -14.01
C SER A 48 -6.70 1.24 -13.54
N PRO A 49 -6.91 2.24 -14.41
CA PRO A 49 -6.91 3.64 -14.01
C PRO A 49 -7.87 3.93 -12.86
N THR A 50 -9.10 3.38 -12.94
CA THR A 50 -10.12 3.52 -11.88
C THR A 50 -9.69 2.97 -10.53
N PHE A 51 -8.93 1.86 -10.53
CA PHE A 51 -8.37 1.32 -9.30
C PHE A 51 -7.29 2.24 -8.74
N LYS A 52 -6.41 2.75 -9.62
CA LYS A 52 -5.32 3.65 -9.21
C LYS A 52 -5.85 4.93 -8.56
N ASP A 53 -6.86 5.55 -9.16
CA ASP A 53 -7.47 6.77 -8.63
C ASP A 53 -8.15 6.52 -7.27
N ALA A 54 -8.99 5.47 -7.19
CA ALA A 54 -9.67 5.12 -5.95
C ALA A 54 -8.69 4.74 -4.82
N GLU A 55 -7.60 4.04 -5.16
CA GLU A 55 -6.62 3.63 -4.16
C GLU A 55 -5.76 4.79 -3.68
N LEU A 56 -5.49 5.77 -4.54
CA LEU A 56 -4.85 7.01 -4.14
C LEU A 56 -5.72 7.75 -3.12
N GLU A 57 -7.02 7.89 -3.39
CA GLU A 57 -7.97 8.51 -2.45
C GLU A 57 -8.00 7.77 -1.11
N ASN A 58 -8.02 6.43 -1.12
CA ASN A 58 -7.97 5.62 0.09
C ASN A 58 -6.66 5.81 0.88
N LEU A 59 -5.54 6.00 0.19
CA LEU A 59 -4.26 6.28 0.85
C LEU A 59 -4.23 7.69 1.44
N ILE A 60 -4.83 8.68 0.77
CA ILE A 60 -4.96 10.04 1.31
C ILE A 60 -5.84 10.04 2.56
N SER A 61 -6.99 9.36 2.53
CA SER A 61 -7.94 9.26 3.67
C SER A 61 -7.46 8.37 4.81
N SER A 62 -6.34 7.65 4.64
CA SER A 62 -5.83 6.63 5.56
C SER A 62 -6.74 5.39 5.70
N ASP A 63 -7.66 5.18 4.75
CA ASP A 63 -8.39 3.92 4.61
C ASP A 63 -7.47 2.79 4.15
N THR A 64 -6.46 3.11 3.34
CA THR A 64 -5.32 2.24 3.05
C THR A 64 -4.12 2.68 3.87
N TRP A 65 -3.48 1.71 4.53
CA TRP A 65 -2.36 1.96 5.44
C TRP A 65 -1.02 1.88 4.73
N GLY A 66 -0.91 1.08 3.67
CA GLY A 66 0.33 1.08 2.91
C GLY A 66 0.26 0.34 1.59
N LEU A 67 1.17 0.74 0.71
CA LEU A 67 1.28 0.20 -0.64
C LEU A 67 2.62 -0.46 -0.86
N CYS A 68 2.60 -1.68 -1.39
CA CYS A 68 3.74 -2.29 -2.06
C CYS A 68 3.66 -1.92 -3.54
N THR A 69 4.60 -1.12 -4.03
CA THR A 69 4.49 -0.48 -5.32
C THR A 69 5.74 -0.63 -6.16
N THR A 70 5.62 -0.49 -7.47
CA THR A 70 6.79 -0.35 -8.35
C THR A 70 7.11 1.13 -8.56
N THR A 71 8.29 1.43 -9.09
CA THR A 71 8.78 2.79 -9.39
C THR A 71 7.79 3.67 -10.17
N SER A 72 6.82 3.05 -10.86
CA SER A 72 5.72 3.73 -11.56
C SER A 72 4.81 4.60 -10.67
N PHE A 73 4.77 4.40 -9.34
CA PHE A 73 3.96 5.20 -8.41
C PHE A 73 4.62 6.51 -7.98
N GLY A 74 5.96 6.56 -7.87
CA GLY A 74 6.66 7.67 -7.21
C GLY A 74 6.73 8.97 -8.01
N MET A 75 6.38 8.96 -9.30
CA MET A 75 6.49 10.14 -10.16
C MET A 75 5.17 10.92 -10.19
N GLY A 76 5.05 11.92 -9.31
CA GLY A 76 3.98 12.94 -9.40
C GLY A 76 2.77 12.74 -8.50
N MET A 77 2.84 11.82 -7.53
CA MET A 77 1.77 11.62 -6.55
C MET A 77 2.00 12.54 -5.33
N ASP A 78 1.02 13.37 -5.01
CA ASP A 78 1.01 14.19 -3.78
C ASP A 78 0.20 13.46 -2.70
N VAL A 79 0.91 12.75 -1.81
CA VAL A 79 0.29 11.99 -0.72
C VAL A 79 0.82 12.51 0.61
N PRO A 80 -0.04 13.10 1.47
CA PRO A 80 0.40 13.64 2.75
C PRO A 80 0.67 12.52 3.75
N ASP A 81 1.42 12.83 4.81
CA ASP A 81 1.55 12.00 6.02
C ASP A 81 2.07 10.57 5.77
N ILE A 82 2.85 10.35 4.71
CA ILE A 82 3.64 9.12 4.56
C ILE A 82 4.77 9.16 5.58
N TRP A 83 4.74 8.23 6.54
CA TRP A 83 5.70 8.16 7.63
C TRP A 83 6.94 7.34 7.28
N LEU A 84 6.77 6.29 6.47
CA LEU A 84 7.83 5.35 6.16
C LEU A 84 7.86 5.05 4.66
N VAL A 85 9.03 5.20 4.06
CA VAL A 85 9.30 4.78 2.69
C VAL A 85 10.47 3.80 2.70
N ILE A 86 10.29 2.63 2.10
CA ILE A 86 11.30 1.58 1.96
C ILE A 86 11.57 1.36 0.47
N GLN A 87 12.83 1.19 0.11
CA GLN A 87 13.24 0.66 -1.19
C GLN A 87 13.75 -0.77 -0.97
N TRP A 88 13.11 -1.75 -1.62
CA TRP A 88 13.53 -3.14 -1.66
C TRP A 88 14.45 -3.38 -2.86
#